data_AF-A0A154L938-F1
#
_entry.id   AF-A0A154L938-F1
#
_cell.length_a   1.000
_cell.length_b   1.000
_cell.length_c   1.000
_cell.angle_alpha   90.00
_cell.angle_beta   90.00
_cell.angle_gamma   90.00
#
_symmetry.space_group_name_H-M   'P 1'
#
loop_
_entity.id
_entity.type
_entity.pdbx_description
1 polymer ?
#
loop_
_entity_poly.entity_id
_entity_poly.type
_entity_poly.pdbx_seq_one_letter_code
_entity_poly.pdbx_strand_id
1 'polypeptide(L)'
;MHLVERTLASNPELSPVQGAILVAARQDIARDSKTFARLFGMAHAIVLRELNALIQTTGLVTQAKRDIRTLRTHYQPTSLSDV
;
A
#
# COMPACT_ATOMS: atom_id res chain seq x y z
N MET A 1 -10.68 -14.83 1.04
CA MET A 1 -10.29 -13.43 1.30
C MET A 1 -9.34 -13.30 2.50
N HIS A 2 -8.44 -14.26 2.76
CA HIS A 2 -7.71 -14.31 4.04
C HIS A 2 -6.34 -13.60 4.06
N LEU A 3 -5.85 -13.08 2.92
CA LEU A 3 -4.48 -12.58 2.86
C LEU A 3 -4.30 -11.23 3.58
N VAL A 4 -5.31 -10.36 3.48
CA VAL A 4 -5.33 -9.09 4.23
C VAL A 4 -5.50 -9.35 5.72
N GLU A 5 -6.45 -10.20 6.10
CA GLU A 5 -6.67 -10.60 7.51
C GLU A 5 -5.39 -11.15 8.15
N ARG A 6 -4.69 -12.06 7.47
CA ARG A 6 -3.40 -12.58 7.93
C ARG A 6 -2.33 -11.50 8.06
N THR A 7 -2.29 -10.56 7.11
CA THR A 7 -1.34 -9.45 7.14
C THR A 7 -1.60 -8.54 8.34
N LEU A 8 -2.86 -8.22 8.61
CA LEU A 8 -3.27 -7.42 9.77
C LEU A 8 -3.02 -8.15 11.09
N ALA A 9 -3.23 -9.47 11.13
CA ALA A 9 -2.92 -10.27 12.31
C ALA A 9 -1.42 -10.24 12.68
N SER A 10 -0.53 -10.14 11.69
CA SER A 10 0.92 -10.02 11.91
C SER A 10 1.41 -8.57 12.09
N ASN A 11 0.60 -7.58 11.74
CA ASN A 11 0.95 -6.15 11.77
C ASN A 11 -0.26 -5.36 12.32
N PRO A 12 -0.57 -5.50 13.63
CA PRO A 12 -1.79 -4.95 14.23
C PRO A 12 -1.85 -3.41 14.23
N GLU A 13 -0.72 -2.74 13.99
CA GLU A 13 -0.62 -1.29 13.81
C GLU A 13 -1.14 -0.81 12.45
N LEU A 14 -1.28 -1.71 11.48
CA LEU A 14 -1.76 -1.36 10.15
C LEU A 14 -3.28 -1.14 10.15
N SER A 15 -3.70 -0.07 9.48
CA SER A 15 -5.11 0.07 9.10
C SER A 15 -5.50 -1.00 8.08
N PRO A 16 -6.80 -1.34 7.96
CA PRO A 16 -7.27 -2.25 6.91
C PRO A 16 -6.88 -1.81 5.50
N VAL A 17 -6.84 -0.50 5.24
CA VAL A 17 -6.43 0.04 3.93
C VAL A 17 -4.94 -0.17 3.71
N GLN A 18 -4.11 0.06 4.73
CA GLN A 18 -2.66 -0.18 4.64
C GLN A 18 -2.33 -1.65 4.41
N GLY A 19 -3.01 -2.56 5.12
CA GLY A 19 -2.89 -4.00 4.89
C GLY A 19 -3.28 -4.39 3.46
N ALA A 20 -4.37 -3.83 2.94
CA ALA A 20 -4.80 -4.05 1.56
C ALA A 20 -3.78 -3.49 0.53
N ILE A 21 -3.21 -2.30 0.76
CA ILE A 21 -2.16 -1.71 -0.08
C ILE A 21 -0.93 -2.63 -0.13
N LEU A 22 -0.46 -3.09 1.03
CA LEU A 22 0.70 -3.96 1.13
C LEU A 22 0.47 -5.30 0.41
N VAL A 23 -0.70 -5.92 0.63
CA VAL A 23 -1.07 -7.18 -0.04
C VAL A 23 -1.20 -6.98 -1.55
N ALA A 24 -1.88 -5.93 -2.01
CA ALA A 24 -2.04 -5.66 -3.43
C ALA A 24 -0.68 -5.45 -4.12
N ALA A 25 0.28 -4.82 -3.45
CA ALA A 25 1.64 -4.72 -3.98
C ALA A 25 2.36 -6.06 -3.98
N ARG A 26 2.35 -6.83 -2.89
CA ARG A 26 3.03 -8.14 -2.83
C ARG A 26 2.51 -9.13 -3.88
N GLN A 27 1.21 -9.08 -4.16
CA GLN A 27 0.55 -9.94 -5.15
C GLN A 27 0.58 -9.36 -6.58
N ASP A 28 1.33 -8.28 -6.82
CA ASP A 28 1.42 -7.60 -8.11
C ASP A 28 0.09 -7.11 -8.71
N ILE A 29 -0.92 -6.88 -7.85
CA ILE A 29 -2.24 -6.39 -8.24
C ILE A 29 -2.20 -4.88 -8.49
N ALA A 30 -1.48 -4.13 -7.64
CA ALA A 30 -1.32 -2.69 -7.79
C ALA A 30 0.04 -2.22 -7.24
N ARG A 31 0.77 -1.44 -8.05
CA ARG A 31 2.07 -0.83 -7.69
C ARG A 31 2.05 0.70 -7.64
N ASP A 32 0.86 1.29 -7.76
CA ASP A 32 0.68 2.74 -7.67
C ASP A 32 -0.68 3.15 -7.08
N SER A 33 -0.70 4.33 -6.48
CA SER A 33 -1.85 4.82 -5.72
C SER A 33 -3.12 5.02 -6.55
N LYS A 34 -3.00 5.35 -7.85
CA LYS A 34 -4.18 5.50 -8.72
C LYS A 34 -4.73 4.17 -9.18
N THR A 35 -3.87 3.21 -9.51
CA THR A 35 -4.30 1.86 -9.88
C THR A 35 -5.01 1.19 -8.72
N PHE A 36 -4.47 1.28 -7.50
CA PHE A 36 -5.12 0.79 -6.30
C PHE A 36 -6.51 1.44 -6.08
N ALA A 37 -6.57 2.77 -6.08
CA ALA A 37 -7.83 3.51 -5.93
C ALA A 37 -8.90 3.06 -6.95
N ARG A 38 -8.51 2.92 -8.22
CA ARG A 38 -9.40 2.49 -9.30
C ARG A 38 -9.88 1.05 -9.15
N LEU A 39 -8.98 0.12 -8.83
CA LEU A 39 -9.31 -1.31 -8.73
C LEU A 39 -10.23 -1.61 -7.53
N PHE A 40 -10.05 -0.90 -6.42
CA PHE A 40 -10.82 -1.10 -5.20
C PHE A 40 -11.95 -0.09 -4.99
N GLY A 41 -12.25 0.75 -6.00
CA GLY A 41 -13.36 1.70 -5.97
C GLY A 41 -13.24 2.77 -4.88
N MET A 42 -12.01 3.16 -4.51
CA MET A 42 -11.75 4.09 -3.41
C MET A 42 -11.35 5.48 -3.87
N ALA A 43 -11.64 6.49 -3.06
CA ALA A 43 -11.16 7.85 -3.29
C ALA A 43 -9.63 7.90 -3.24
N HIS A 44 -9.01 8.45 -4.29
CA HIS A 44 -7.54 8.52 -4.41
C HIS A 44 -6.88 9.29 -3.25
N ALA A 45 -7.54 10.31 -2.72
CA ALA A 45 -7.04 11.08 -1.58
C ALA A 45 -6.89 10.22 -0.30
N ILE A 46 -7.84 9.29 -0.05
CA ILE A 46 -7.76 8.36 1.09
C ILE A 46 -6.59 7.40 0.88
N VAL A 47 -6.46 6.84 -0.33
CA VAL A 47 -5.34 5.96 -0.68
C VAL A 47 -4.00 6.66 -0.47
N LEU A 48 -3.86 7.91 -0.91
CA LEU A 48 -2.64 8.68 -0.74
C LEU A 48 -2.30 8.93 0.72
N ARG A 49 -3.31 9.28 1.55
CA ARG A 49 -3.11 9.47 2.99
C ARG A 49 -2.57 8.20 3.64
N GLU A 50 -3.23 7.07 3.41
CA GLU A 50 -2.87 5.79 4.02
C GLU A 50 -1.51 5.27 3.51
N LEU A 51 -1.24 5.41 2.20
CA LEU A 51 0.04 5.05 1.61
C LEU A 51 1.19 5.89 2.17
N ASN A 52 1.01 7.22 2.29
CA ASN A 52 2.03 8.09 2.85
C ASN A 52 2.32 7.74 4.32
N ALA A 53 1.28 7.48 5.12
CA ALA A 53 1.44 7.01 6.49
C ALA A 53 2.20 5.67 6.54
N LEU A 54 1.85 4.72 5.67
CA LEU A 54 2.49 3.40 5.60
C LEU A 54 4.00 3.50 5.28
N ILE A 55 4.35 4.31 4.28
CA ILE A 55 5.74 4.56 3.87
C ILE A 55 6.57 5.17 5.01
N GLN A 56 5.96 6.07 5.80
CA GLN A 56 6.67 6.80 6.86
C GLN A 56 6.88 5.98 8.14
N THR A 57 6.02 4.99 8.41
CA THR A 57 5.91 4.40 9.75
C THR A 57 6.39 2.96 9.87
N THR A 58 6.37 2.18 8.79
CA THR A 58 6.54 0.70 8.91
C THR A 58 7.73 0.14 8.15
N GLY A 59 8.25 0.85 7.14
CA GLY A 59 9.27 0.31 6.23
C GLY A 59 8.80 -0.89 5.40
N LEU A 60 7.53 -1.31 5.49
CA LEU A 60 6.97 -2.44 4.73
C LEU A 60 6.72 -2.10 3.26
N VAL A 61 6.68 -0.81 2.94
CA VAL A 61 6.55 -0.27 1.59
C VAL A 61 7.48 0.92 1.44
N THR A 62 8.17 1.02 0.31
CA THR A 62 9.02 2.16 -0.04
C THR A 62 8.46 2.91 -1.24
N GLN A 63 8.59 4.23 -1.24
CA GLN A 63 8.25 5.06 -2.38
C GLN A 63 9.29 4.85 -3.49
N ALA A 64 8.85 4.37 -4.66
CA ALA A 64 9.72 4.23 -5.82
C ALA A 64 9.76 5.51 -6.67
N LYS A 65 8.61 6.15 -6.89
CA LYS A 65 8.49 7.38 -7.68
C LYS A 65 7.23 8.13 -7.31
N ARG A 66 7.27 9.46 -7.37
CA ARG A 66 6.07 10.30 -7.25
C ARG A 66 5.93 11.20 -8.47
N ASP A 67 4.75 11.16 -9.09
CA ASP A 67 4.36 12.07 -10.15
C ASP A 67 3.64 13.28 -9.53
N ILE A 68 4.26 14.45 -9.62
CA ILE A 68 3.77 15.68 -9.00
C ILE A 68 2.51 16.24 -9.67
N ARG A 69 2.30 15.99 -10.97
CA ARG A 69 1.15 16.52 -11.73
C ARG A 69 -0.11 15.71 -11.43
N THR A 70 0.04 14.39 -11.34
CA THR A 70 -1.08 13.47 -11.20
C THR A 70 -1.29 12.99 -9.77
N LEU A 71 -0.37 13.34 -8.86
CA LEU A 71 -0.29 12.83 -7.50
C LEU A 71 -0.26 11.30 -7.43
N ARG A 72 0.23 10.64 -8.49
CA ARG A 72 0.43 9.19 -8.50
C ARG A 72 1.73 8.88 -7.76
N THR A 73 1.63 8.01 -6.75
CA THR A 73 2.80 7.49 -6.02
C THR A 73 2.96 6.04 -6.42
N HIS A 74 4.10 5.71 -7.01
CA HIS A 74 4.55 4.36 -7.27
C HIS A 74 5.33 3.85 -6.06
N TYR A 75 5.11 2.60 -5.71
CA TYR A 75 5.67 2.01 -4.49
C TYR A 75 6.03 0.54 -4.66
N GLN A 76 6.97 0.08 -3.85
CA GLN A 76 7.42 -1.31 -3.80
C GLN A 76 7.27 -1.85 -2.38
N PRO A 77 6.73 -3.07 -2.20
CA PRO A 77 6.69 -3.73 -0.92
C PRO A 77 8.09 -4.25 -0.59
N THR A 78 8.47 -4.16 0.66
CA THR A 78 9.69 -4.79 1.16
C THR A 78 9.52 -6.31 1.09
N SER A 79 10.57 -6.99 0.62
CA SER A 79 10.54 -8.44 0.49
C SER A 79 10.43 -9.08 1.88
N LEU A 80 9.64 -10.15 2.01
CA LEU A 80 9.49 -10.87 3.28
C LEU A 80 10.80 -11.51 3.78
N SER A 81 11.83 -11.55 2.93
CA SER A 81 13.18 -12.02 3.25
C SER A 81 14.07 -10.98 3.95
N ASP A 82 13.61 -9.73 4.08
CA ASP A 82 14.43 -8.60 4.55
C ASP A 82 14.10 -8.17 6.00
N VAL A 83 13.32 -8.96 6.74
CA VAL A 83 12.98 -8.74 8.16
C VAL A 83 13.19 -10.01 8.97
#